data_AF-A0A523Y3Z5-F1
#
_entry.id   AF-A0A523Y3Z5-F1
#
_cell.length_a   1.000
_cell.length_b   1.000
_cell.length_c   1.000
_cell.angle_alpha   90.00
_cell.angle_beta   90.00
_cell.angle_gamma   90.00
#
_symmetry.space_group_name_H-M   'P 1'
#
loop_
_entity.id
_entity.type
_entity.pdbx_description
1 polymer ?
#
loop_
_entity_poly.entity_id
_entity_poly.type
_entity_poly.pdbx_seq_one_letter_code
_entity_poly.pdbx_strand_id
1 'polypeptide(L)'
;MFTEACYGANILGKTSQSSLCLKFLDAGSRAVIGSTKISYGSITTPLIAADLLGRLFWEYLNQPLPVGEALRRAKLKLATDMHRRQGFLDGEDQKTLISFVLYGDPLHCPTYVTVRSGHKTIIRRMTRPEHLKTVCALGGPCTDSENLDQAYLKRVKAIVSQYLPGMADAQCRIHHQHHGCKGGDHLCPTHQLGIKSLEAEGGENLVITFSKHVRDGALQHPHFARLTLDPTGKVLKLAVSR
;
A
#
# COMPACT_ATOMS: atom_id res chain seq x y z
N MET A 1 -0.01 -19.62 -3.61
CA MET A 1 -1.22 -18.77 -3.76
C MET A 1 -0.82 -17.33 -3.42
N PHE A 2 -1.27 -16.35 -4.21
CA PHE A 2 -1.18 -14.92 -3.88
C PHE A 2 -2.60 -14.34 -3.82
N THR A 3 -2.96 -13.68 -2.73
CA THR A 3 -4.27 -13.04 -2.55
C THR A 3 -4.11 -11.52 -2.40
N GLU A 4 -4.67 -10.79 -3.35
CA GLU A 4 -4.97 -9.37 -3.23
C GLU A 4 -6.35 -9.27 -2.57
N ALA A 5 -6.39 -9.42 -1.25
CA ALA A 5 -7.62 -9.30 -0.49
C ALA A 5 -7.34 -8.67 0.86
N CYS A 6 -8.22 -7.77 1.27
CA CYS A 6 -8.23 -7.22 2.61
C CYS A 6 -8.28 -8.35 3.64
N TYR A 7 -7.33 -8.35 4.57
CA TYR A 7 -7.19 -9.38 5.61
C TYR A 7 -7.01 -10.82 5.10
N GLY A 8 -6.65 -11.01 3.83
CA GLY A 8 -6.45 -12.33 3.23
C GLY A 8 -5.42 -13.20 3.94
N ALA A 9 -4.49 -12.58 4.67
CA ALA A 9 -3.47 -13.24 5.49
C ALA A 9 -3.59 -12.91 6.99
N ASN A 10 -4.73 -12.39 7.46
CA ASN A 10 -4.95 -12.21 8.89
C ASN A 10 -5.28 -13.56 9.56
N ILE A 11 -4.41 -14.00 10.47
CA ILE A 11 -4.55 -15.27 11.21
C ILE A 11 -4.79 -15.08 12.71
N LEU A 12 -4.70 -13.85 13.21
CA LEU A 12 -4.79 -13.58 14.65
C LEU A 12 -6.18 -13.99 15.18
N GLY A 13 -6.19 -14.90 16.16
CA GLY A 13 -7.41 -15.44 16.76
C GLY A 13 -8.25 -16.32 15.83
N LYS A 14 -7.67 -16.83 14.72
CA LYS A 14 -8.39 -17.60 13.70
C LYS A 14 -7.84 -19.02 13.54
N THR A 15 -8.66 -19.87 12.94
CA THR A 15 -8.34 -21.27 12.62
C THR A 15 -8.42 -21.50 11.10
N SER A 16 -8.14 -22.72 10.63
CA SER A 16 -8.31 -23.09 9.22
C SER A 16 -9.76 -22.95 8.70
N GLN A 17 -10.76 -22.89 9.59
CA GLN A 17 -12.16 -22.69 9.22
C GLN A 17 -12.55 -21.20 9.10
N SER A 18 -11.77 -20.28 9.70
CA SER A 18 -12.11 -18.85 9.81
C SER A 18 -11.04 -17.91 9.23
N SER A 19 -9.93 -18.44 8.75
CA SER A 19 -8.89 -17.70 8.03
C SER A 19 -8.67 -18.28 6.63
N LEU A 20 -8.75 -17.40 5.63
CA LEU A 20 -8.51 -17.74 4.22
C LEU A 20 -7.12 -18.37 4.05
N CYS A 21 -6.08 -17.73 4.58
CA CYS A 21 -4.71 -18.19 4.46
C CYS A 21 -4.50 -19.58 5.10
N LEU A 22 -5.00 -19.78 6.32
CA LEU A 22 -4.88 -21.08 6.99
C LEU A 22 -5.66 -22.16 6.26
N LYS A 23 -6.83 -21.84 5.68
CA LYS A 23 -7.60 -22.81 4.88
C LYS A 23 -6.83 -23.26 3.64
N PHE A 24 -6.16 -22.34 2.95
CA PHE A 24 -5.35 -22.69 1.78
C PHE A 24 -4.15 -23.57 2.14
N LEU A 25 -3.49 -23.32 3.26
CA LEU A 25 -2.39 -24.15 3.76
C LEU A 25 -2.90 -25.56 4.13
N ASP A 26 -4.00 -25.64 4.87
CA ASP A 26 -4.70 -26.89 5.24
C ASP A 26 -5.11 -27.70 4.00
N ALA A 27 -5.55 -27.03 2.94
CA ALA A 27 -5.89 -27.63 1.65
C ALA A 27 -4.68 -28.01 0.78
N GLY A 28 -3.44 -27.83 1.27
CA GLY A 28 -2.22 -28.29 0.59
C GLY A 28 -1.43 -27.21 -0.17
N SER A 29 -1.76 -25.92 -0.02
CA SER A 29 -0.93 -24.85 -0.59
C SER A 29 0.45 -24.85 0.05
N ARG A 30 1.52 -24.85 -0.75
CA ARG A 30 2.91 -24.82 -0.26
C ARG A 30 3.29 -23.48 0.37
N ALA A 31 2.77 -22.40 -0.20
CA ALA A 31 2.93 -21.05 0.30
C ALA A 31 1.72 -20.18 -0.05
N VAL A 32 1.35 -19.31 0.87
CA VAL A 32 0.25 -18.35 0.74
C VAL A 32 0.77 -16.97 1.07
N ILE A 33 0.55 -16.01 0.18
CA ILE A 33 0.94 -14.62 0.35
C ILE A 33 -0.31 -13.76 0.33
N GLY A 34 -0.44 -12.84 1.29
CA GLY A 34 -1.57 -11.92 1.34
C GLY A 34 -1.41 -10.82 2.39
N SER A 35 -2.36 -9.89 2.44
CA SER A 35 -2.33 -8.79 3.42
C SER A 35 -2.93 -9.18 4.76
N THR A 36 -2.26 -8.78 5.84
CA THR A 36 -2.76 -8.87 7.22
C THR A 36 -3.78 -7.77 7.57
N LYS A 37 -3.92 -6.76 6.72
CA LYS A 37 -4.80 -5.58 6.90
C LYS A 37 -5.55 -5.29 5.60
N ILE A 38 -6.24 -4.15 5.54
CA ILE A 38 -6.81 -3.63 4.30
C ILE A 38 -5.70 -3.44 3.25
N SER A 39 -5.84 -4.06 2.09
CA SER A 39 -4.98 -3.84 0.91
C SER A 39 -5.63 -2.80 -0.01
N TYR A 40 -4.80 -2.01 -0.68
CA TYR A 40 -5.25 -1.07 -1.71
C TYR A 40 -4.63 -1.46 -3.04
N GLY A 41 -5.45 -1.45 -4.08
CA GLY A 41 -5.04 -1.62 -5.46
C GLY A 41 -5.15 -0.31 -6.25
N SER A 42 -4.81 -0.41 -7.53
CA SER A 42 -5.03 0.61 -8.53
C SER A 42 -6.48 0.64 -8.97
N ILE A 43 -7.04 1.84 -9.08
CA ILE A 43 -8.32 2.04 -9.78
C ILE A 43 -8.10 2.13 -11.29
N THR A 44 -6.96 2.70 -11.69
CA THR A 44 -6.52 2.84 -13.08
C THR A 44 -5.03 2.56 -13.20
N THR A 45 -4.53 2.40 -14.42
CA THR A 45 -3.08 2.39 -14.67
C THR A 45 -2.43 3.72 -14.28
N PRO A 46 -1.15 3.71 -13.87
CA PRO A 46 -0.27 2.55 -13.72
C PRO A 46 -0.58 1.75 -12.43
N LEU A 47 -0.18 0.47 -12.40
CA LEU A 47 -0.32 -0.35 -11.19
C LEU A 47 0.49 0.24 -10.02
N ILE A 48 -0.14 0.28 -8.84
CA ILE A 48 0.40 0.73 -7.56
C ILE A 48 0.13 -0.33 -6.47
N ALA A 49 0.74 -0.15 -5.30
CA ALA A 49 0.42 -0.88 -4.07
C ALA A 49 0.25 -2.41 -4.29
N ALA A 50 -0.88 -2.99 -3.87
CA ALA A 50 -1.08 -4.43 -3.86
C ALA A 50 -1.11 -5.05 -5.26
N ASP A 51 -1.68 -4.37 -6.25
CA ASP A 51 -1.72 -4.83 -7.65
C ASP A 51 -0.32 -4.89 -8.26
N LEU A 52 0.48 -3.84 -8.02
CA LEU A 52 1.86 -3.80 -8.47
C LEU A 52 2.66 -4.92 -7.80
N LEU A 53 2.48 -5.13 -6.49
CA LEU A 53 3.15 -6.21 -5.76
C LEU A 53 2.77 -7.59 -6.32
N GLY A 54 1.49 -7.83 -6.57
CA GLY A 54 0.99 -9.08 -7.14
C GLY A 54 1.59 -9.35 -8.52
N ARG A 55 1.53 -8.36 -9.43
CA ARG A 55 2.13 -8.48 -10.76
C ARG A 55 3.63 -8.79 -10.69
N LEU A 56 4.38 -8.05 -9.87
CA LEU A 56 5.82 -8.26 -9.69
C LEU A 56 6.12 -9.62 -9.06
N PHE A 57 5.31 -10.07 -8.10
CA PHE A 57 5.48 -11.37 -7.47
C PHE A 57 5.36 -12.48 -8.50
N TRP A 58 4.32 -12.48 -9.34
CA TRP A 58 4.15 -13.47 -10.41
C TRP A 58 5.27 -13.41 -11.45
N GLU A 59 5.74 -12.21 -11.79
CA GLU A 59 6.90 -12.01 -12.67
C GLU A 59 8.17 -12.67 -12.12
N TYR A 60 8.46 -12.53 -10.82
CA TYR A 60 9.60 -13.18 -10.18
C TYR A 60 9.38 -14.67 -9.87
N LEU A 61 8.15 -15.10 -9.63
CA LEU A 61 7.83 -16.51 -9.36
C LEU A 61 8.00 -17.39 -10.61
N ASN A 62 7.82 -16.82 -11.80
CA ASN A 62 8.09 -17.50 -13.07
C ASN A 62 9.59 -17.65 -13.39
N GLN A 63 10.47 -17.18 -12.51
CA GLN A 63 11.91 -17.39 -12.57
C GLN A 63 12.30 -18.57 -11.66
N PRO A 64 13.50 -19.16 -11.80
CA PRO A 64 13.97 -20.24 -10.93
C PRO A 64 14.34 -19.70 -9.55
N LEU A 65 13.36 -19.20 -8.80
CA LEU A 65 13.53 -18.58 -7.49
C LEU A 65 12.60 -19.26 -6.48
N PRO A 66 13.07 -19.46 -5.23
CA PRO A 66 12.17 -19.82 -4.14
C PRO A 66 11.08 -18.77 -3.94
N VAL A 67 9.89 -19.19 -3.50
CA VAL A 67 8.73 -18.28 -3.30
C VAL A 67 9.10 -17.08 -2.42
N GLY A 68 9.86 -17.29 -1.34
CA GLY A 68 10.29 -16.22 -0.45
C GLY A 68 11.19 -15.19 -1.13
N GLU A 69 12.09 -15.64 -2.02
CA GLU A 69 12.97 -14.75 -2.78
C GLU A 69 12.20 -13.98 -3.85
N ALA A 70 11.22 -14.62 -4.50
CA ALA A 70 10.32 -13.94 -5.44
C ALA A 70 9.56 -12.81 -4.76
N LEU A 71 8.98 -13.05 -3.57
CA LEU A 71 8.31 -12.01 -2.79
C LEU A 71 9.26 -10.89 -2.34
N ARG A 72 10.47 -11.24 -1.88
CA ARG A 72 11.49 -10.26 -1.47
C ARG A 72 11.85 -9.33 -2.62
N ARG A 73 12.12 -9.88 -3.81
CA ARG A 73 12.43 -9.10 -5.02
C ARG A 73 11.25 -8.24 -5.47
N ALA A 74 10.03 -8.77 -5.41
CA ALA A 74 8.82 -8.02 -5.72
C ALA A 74 8.66 -6.79 -4.80
N LYS A 75 8.86 -6.95 -3.49
CA LYS A 75 8.83 -5.83 -2.53
C LYS A 75 9.90 -4.78 -2.80
N LEU A 76 11.15 -5.20 -3.05
CA LEU A 76 12.23 -4.27 -3.38
C LEU A 76 11.96 -3.50 -4.67
N LYS A 77 11.43 -4.20 -5.69
CA LYS A 77 11.09 -3.61 -6.98
C LYS A 77 9.92 -2.64 -6.85
N LEU A 78 8.88 -2.95 -6.06
CA LEU A 78 7.80 -2.02 -5.74
C LEU A 78 8.37 -0.76 -5.10
N ALA A 79 9.20 -0.89 -4.06
CA ALA A 79 9.78 0.26 -3.37
C ALA A 79 10.61 1.14 -4.33
N THR A 80 11.42 0.52 -5.18
CA THR A 80 12.25 1.24 -6.15
C THR A 80 11.42 1.89 -7.26
N ASP A 81 10.39 1.22 -7.76
CA ASP A 81 9.52 1.76 -8.80
C ASP A 81 8.67 2.93 -8.29
N MET A 82 8.12 2.84 -7.08
CA MET A 82 7.38 3.95 -6.47
C MET A 82 8.30 5.12 -6.19
N HIS A 83 9.46 4.88 -5.56
CA HIS A 83 10.43 5.93 -5.32
C HIS A 83 10.92 6.60 -6.62
N ARG A 84 11.15 5.83 -7.70
CA ARG A 84 11.53 6.39 -9.01
C ARG A 84 10.42 7.23 -9.65
N ARG A 85 9.15 6.82 -9.52
CA ARG A 85 8.02 7.51 -10.17
C ARG A 85 7.61 8.79 -9.45
N GLN A 86 7.61 8.78 -8.12
CA GLN A 86 7.08 9.89 -7.32
C GLN A 86 8.10 10.53 -6.36
N GLY A 87 9.31 9.98 -6.24
CA GLY A 87 10.38 10.52 -5.39
C GLY A 87 10.32 10.07 -3.91
N PHE A 88 9.30 9.31 -3.51
CA PHE A 88 9.10 8.86 -2.13
C PHE A 88 8.23 7.60 -2.06
N LEU A 89 8.14 6.97 -0.88
CA LEU A 89 7.11 5.99 -0.54
C LEU A 89 6.04 6.63 0.35
N ASP A 90 4.80 6.62 -0.10
CA ASP A 90 3.68 7.10 0.70
C ASP A 90 3.20 6.05 1.71
N GLY A 91 2.19 6.42 2.50
CA GLY A 91 1.64 5.52 3.52
C GLY A 91 1.02 4.24 2.94
N GLU A 92 0.55 4.25 1.70
CA GLU A 92 -0.06 3.07 1.06
C GLU A 92 1.01 2.11 0.55
N ASP A 93 2.09 2.64 -0.02
CA ASP A 93 3.25 1.86 -0.45
C ASP A 93 3.91 1.21 0.77
N GLN A 94 4.13 1.98 1.84
CA GLN A 94 4.65 1.49 3.12
C GLN A 94 3.75 0.42 3.72
N LYS A 95 2.43 0.66 3.78
CA LYS A 95 1.45 -0.31 4.29
C LYS A 95 1.47 -1.59 3.46
N THR A 96 1.56 -1.52 2.15
CA THR A 96 1.62 -2.69 1.27
C THR A 96 2.87 -3.52 1.56
N LEU A 97 4.04 -2.88 1.62
CA LEU A 97 5.32 -3.55 1.89
C LEU A 97 5.33 -4.28 3.23
N ILE A 98 4.70 -3.70 4.26
CA ILE A 98 4.66 -4.24 5.62
C ILE A 98 3.58 -5.31 5.76
N SER A 99 2.37 -5.04 5.25
CA SER A 99 1.20 -5.88 5.54
C SER A 99 1.14 -7.17 4.74
N PHE A 100 1.78 -7.25 3.57
CA PHE A 100 1.84 -8.47 2.78
C PHE A 100 2.87 -9.44 3.35
N VAL A 101 2.42 -10.59 3.83
CA VAL A 101 3.26 -11.61 4.48
C VAL A 101 3.18 -12.93 3.73
N LEU A 102 4.17 -13.80 3.95
CA LEU A 102 4.21 -15.16 3.43
C LEU A 102 3.99 -16.13 4.59
N TYR A 103 3.07 -17.07 4.41
CA TYR A 103 2.93 -18.26 5.25
C TYR A 103 3.22 -19.53 4.42
N GLY A 104 3.73 -20.58 5.05
CA GLY A 104 4.16 -21.81 4.40
C GLY A 104 5.68 -21.89 4.22
N ASP A 105 6.14 -22.66 3.22
CA ASP A 105 7.56 -22.88 2.95
C ASP A 105 8.15 -21.79 2.04
N PRO A 106 9.01 -20.89 2.53
CA PRO A 106 9.63 -19.84 1.72
C PRO A 106 10.70 -20.37 0.76
N LEU A 107 11.20 -21.60 0.98
CA LEU A 107 12.23 -22.24 0.15
C LEU A 107 11.64 -23.07 -0.98
N HIS A 108 10.32 -23.23 -1.02
CA HIS A 108 9.66 -23.94 -2.10
C HIS A 108 9.97 -23.30 -3.45
N CYS A 109 10.40 -24.12 -4.41
CA CYS A 109 10.58 -23.72 -5.81
C CYS A 109 9.49 -24.39 -6.66
N PRO A 110 8.80 -23.65 -7.55
CA PRO A 110 7.84 -24.26 -8.46
C PRO A 110 8.51 -25.31 -9.36
N THR A 111 7.93 -26.51 -9.41
CA THR A 111 8.52 -27.69 -10.10
C THR A 111 8.59 -27.55 -11.62
N TYR A 112 7.80 -26.64 -12.21
CA TYR A 112 7.77 -26.41 -13.66
C TYR A 112 8.92 -25.52 -14.17
N VAL A 113 9.72 -24.94 -13.28
CA VAL A 113 10.86 -24.10 -13.68
C VAL A 113 12.15 -24.92 -13.58
N THR A 114 12.71 -25.28 -14.74
CA THR A 114 13.97 -26.02 -14.80
C THR A 114 15.11 -25.18 -14.22
N VAL A 115 15.52 -25.47 -12.99
CA VAL A 115 16.68 -24.81 -12.37
C VAL A 115 17.94 -25.34 -13.03
N ARG A 116 18.61 -24.52 -13.85
CA ARG A 116 19.96 -24.84 -14.33
C ARG A 116 20.91 -24.90 -13.14
N SER A 117 21.50 -26.07 -12.92
CA SER A 117 22.49 -26.30 -11.86
C SER A 117 23.64 -25.30 -12.00
N GLY A 118 23.95 -24.55 -10.94
CA GLY A 118 25.10 -23.63 -10.89
C GLY A 118 24.79 -22.13 -10.73
N HIS A 119 23.54 -21.67 -10.89
CA HIS A 119 23.19 -20.27 -10.64
C HIS A 119 22.77 -20.05 -9.17
N LYS A 120 23.41 -19.09 -8.49
CA LYS A 120 22.97 -18.65 -7.15
C LYS A 120 21.56 -18.07 -7.26
N THR A 121 20.55 -18.84 -6.86
CA THR A 121 19.15 -18.42 -6.82
C THR A 121 18.92 -17.26 -5.83
N ILE A 122 19.76 -17.16 -4.81
CA ILE A 122 19.73 -16.09 -3.81
C ILE A 122 20.95 -15.20 -4.01
N ILE A 123 20.72 -13.99 -4.54
CA ILE A 123 21.74 -12.93 -4.56
C ILE A 123 21.47 -12.03 -3.35
N ARG A 124 22.30 -12.18 -2.32
CA ARG A 124 22.31 -11.29 -1.16
C ARG A 124 22.94 -9.95 -1.55
N ARG A 125 22.18 -9.10 -2.23
CA ARG A 125 22.55 -7.69 -2.32
C ARG A 125 22.22 -7.05 -0.98
N MET A 126 23.25 -6.88 -0.14
CA MET A 126 23.14 -6.25 1.17
C MET A 126 23.15 -4.72 1.10
N THR A 127 23.41 -4.16 -0.08
CA THR A 127 23.44 -2.72 -0.30
C THR A 127 22.02 -2.17 -0.26
N ARG A 128 21.67 -1.52 0.86
CA ARG A 128 20.46 -0.71 1.01
C ARG A 128 20.50 0.42 -0.03
N PRO A 129 19.40 0.77 -0.71
CA PRO A 129 19.33 2.01 -1.47
C PRO A 129 19.65 3.18 -0.54
N GLU A 130 20.70 3.96 -0.84
CA GLU A 130 21.24 4.98 0.09
C GLU A 130 20.20 6.07 0.44
N HIS A 131 19.19 6.30 -0.42
CA HIS A 131 18.27 7.43 -0.26
C HIS A 131 16.79 7.09 -0.51
N LEU A 132 16.25 6.03 0.12
CA LEU A 132 14.81 5.77 0.04
C LEU A 132 14.02 6.74 0.94
N LYS A 133 13.33 7.72 0.34
CA LYS A 133 12.50 8.69 1.06
C LYS A 133 11.12 8.11 1.39
N THR A 134 10.65 8.28 2.62
CA THR A 134 9.28 7.95 3.05
C THR A 134 8.56 9.22 3.50
N VAL A 135 7.27 9.35 3.20
CA VAL A 135 6.43 10.47 3.64
C VAL A 135 5.34 10.00 4.59
N CYS A 136 4.92 10.90 5.48
CA CYS A 136 3.76 10.72 6.33
C CYS A 136 2.71 11.79 6.02
N ALA A 137 1.45 11.46 6.23
CA ALA A 137 0.32 12.40 6.17
C ALA A 137 -0.61 12.21 7.38
N LEU A 138 -0.03 11.73 8.50
CA LEU A 138 -0.67 11.64 9.80
C LEU A 138 0.00 12.68 10.71
N GLY A 139 -0.76 13.25 11.65
CA GLY A 139 -0.26 14.36 12.48
C GLY A 139 -0.05 15.66 11.71
N GLY A 140 0.06 16.77 12.46
CA GLY A 140 0.04 18.12 11.92
C GLY A 140 -1.36 18.75 11.90
N PRO A 141 -1.45 20.09 11.69
CA PRO A 141 -2.73 20.79 11.65
C PRO A 141 -3.60 20.20 10.53
N CYS A 142 -4.77 19.68 10.91
CA CYS A 142 -5.80 19.31 9.95
C CYS A 142 -6.43 20.62 9.46
N THR A 143 -6.27 20.93 8.18
CA THR A 143 -7.01 22.04 7.60
C THR A 143 -8.43 21.56 7.35
N ASP A 144 -9.40 22.16 8.05
CA ASP A 144 -10.80 21.92 7.76
C ASP A 144 -11.14 22.40 6.34
N SER A 145 -12.09 21.73 5.69
CA SER A 145 -12.48 22.03 4.30
C SER A 145 -12.90 23.48 4.07
N GLU A 146 -13.20 24.23 5.12
CA GLU A 146 -13.64 25.63 5.02
C GLU A 146 -12.52 26.59 4.60
N ASN A 147 -11.25 26.23 4.81
CA ASN A 147 -10.10 27.08 4.48
C ASN A 147 -9.52 26.83 3.07
N LEU A 148 -10.08 25.87 2.32
CA LEU A 148 -9.64 25.57 0.96
C LEU A 148 -10.57 26.26 -0.06
N ASP A 149 -10.02 26.68 -1.21
CA ASP A 149 -10.83 27.24 -2.30
C ASP A 149 -12.01 26.31 -2.64
N GLN A 150 -13.23 26.85 -2.55
CA GLN A 150 -14.46 26.09 -2.81
C GLN A 150 -14.50 25.53 -4.23
N ALA A 151 -13.92 26.24 -5.22
CA ALA A 151 -13.83 25.76 -6.59
C ALA A 151 -12.96 24.49 -6.67
N TYR A 152 -11.87 24.48 -5.91
CA TYR A 152 -10.95 23.34 -5.81
C TYR A 152 -11.60 22.13 -5.14
N LEU A 153 -12.30 22.33 -4.02
CA LEU A 153 -13.04 21.26 -3.34
C LEU A 153 -14.14 20.66 -4.20
N LYS A 154 -14.85 21.48 -4.97
CA LYS A 154 -15.88 21.02 -5.91
C LYS A 154 -15.28 20.09 -6.97
N ARG A 155 -14.10 20.44 -7.50
CA ARG A 155 -13.36 19.60 -8.46
C ARG A 155 -12.95 18.26 -7.83
N VAL A 156 -12.39 18.29 -6.62
CA VAL A 156 -11.98 17.07 -5.90
C VAL A 156 -13.18 16.16 -5.64
N LYS A 157 -14.30 16.71 -5.14
CA LYS A 157 -15.54 15.95 -4.91
C LYS A 157 -16.09 15.36 -6.20
N ALA A 158 -15.99 16.07 -7.33
CA ALA A 158 -16.41 15.56 -8.64
C ALA A 158 -15.53 14.40 -9.14
N ILE A 159 -14.23 14.41 -8.85
CA ILE A 159 -13.34 13.28 -9.16
C ILE A 159 -13.70 12.07 -8.30
N VAL A 160 -13.88 12.28 -6.99
CA VAL A 160 -14.22 11.19 -6.05
C VAL A 160 -15.60 10.59 -6.37
N SER A 161 -16.58 11.41 -6.77
CA SER A 161 -17.93 10.92 -7.08
C SER A 161 -17.99 10.00 -8.30
N GLN A 162 -17.02 10.09 -9.23
CA GLN A 162 -16.89 9.15 -10.35
C GLN A 162 -16.56 7.73 -9.87
N TYR A 163 -15.82 7.60 -8.78
CA TYR A 163 -15.35 6.31 -8.26
C TYR A 163 -16.14 5.82 -7.03
N LEU A 164 -16.75 6.73 -6.28
CA LEU A 164 -17.59 6.49 -5.12
C LEU A 164 -18.81 7.43 -5.17
N PRO A 165 -19.85 7.07 -5.95
CA PRO A 165 -21.10 7.81 -5.93
C PRO A 165 -21.68 7.85 -4.51
N GLY A 166 -22.15 9.01 -4.07
CA GLY A 166 -22.72 9.20 -2.71
C GLY A 166 -21.78 9.82 -1.67
N MET A 167 -20.54 10.18 -2.04
CA MET A 167 -19.57 10.84 -1.14
C MET A 167 -19.69 12.38 -1.07
N ALA A 168 -20.76 12.97 -1.63
CA ALA A 168 -20.93 14.43 -1.69
C ALA A 168 -20.89 15.11 -0.29
N ASP A 169 -21.50 14.45 0.70
CA ASP A 169 -21.59 14.88 2.10
C ASP A 169 -20.59 14.14 3.01
N ALA A 170 -19.55 13.52 2.44
CA ALA A 170 -18.55 12.82 3.23
C ALA A 170 -17.74 13.82 4.08
N GLN A 171 -17.33 13.39 5.28
CA GLN A 171 -16.38 14.15 6.08
C GLN A 171 -15.05 14.23 5.32
N CYS A 172 -14.56 15.45 5.12
CA CYS A 172 -13.30 15.73 4.43
C CYS A 172 -12.24 16.08 5.46
N ARG A 173 -11.08 15.42 5.40
CA ARG A 173 -9.89 15.75 6.18
C ARG A 173 -8.71 15.98 5.25
N ILE A 174 -7.97 17.06 5.49
CA ILE A 174 -6.87 17.49 4.62
C ILE A 174 -5.59 17.52 5.44
N HIS A 175 -4.55 16.87 4.92
CA HIS A 175 -3.24 16.78 5.54
C HIS A 175 -2.14 17.07 4.52
N HIS A 176 -1.14 17.84 4.94
CA HIS A 176 0.09 18.00 4.17
C HIS A 176 1.04 16.81 4.40
N GLN A 177 1.67 16.34 3.31
CA GLN A 177 2.71 15.33 3.42
C GLN A 177 3.99 15.94 3.97
N HIS A 178 4.61 15.26 4.93
CA HIS A 178 5.89 15.67 5.50
C HIS A 178 6.88 14.50 5.57
N HIS A 179 8.16 14.85 5.54
CA HIS A 179 9.28 13.93 5.68
C HIS A 179 9.75 13.86 7.13
N GLY A 180 10.06 12.66 7.63
CA GLY A 180 10.65 12.45 8.95
C GLY A 180 9.74 12.89 10.10
N CYS A 181 8.88 11.99 10.60
CA CYS A 181 8.05 12.28 11.76
C CYS A 181 8.88 12.26 13.05
N LYS A 182 8.73 13.29 13.90
CA LYS A 182 9.35 13.35 15.24
C LYS A 182 8.58 12.55 16.31
N GLY A 183 7.50 11.87 15.94
CA GLY A 183 6.74 10.99 16.85
C GLY A 183 5.97 11.67 17.99
N GLY A 184 5.96 13.00 18.08
CA GLY A 184 5.28 13.74 19.15
C GLY A 184 3.74 13.65 19.07
N ASP A 185 3.17 13.99 17.92
CA ASP A 185 1.71 14.17 17.79
C ASP A 185 0.96 12.91 17.33
N HIS A 186 1.69 11.86 16.93
CA HIS A 186 1.10 10.60 16.49
C HIS A 186 2.14 9.46 16.47
N LEU A 187 1.64 8.22 16.56
CA LEU A 187 2.43 7.01 16.39
C LEU A 187 2.75 6.78 14.91
N CYS A 188 3.92 7.30 14.47
CA CYS A 188 4.42 7.06 13.13
C CYS A 188 5.53 6.01 13.13
N PRO A 189 5.38 4.91 12.35
CA PRO A 189 6.48 3.96 12.15
C PRO A 189 7.74 4.61 11.57
N THR A 190 7.60 5.71 10.83
CA THR A 190 8.75 6.40 10.21
C THR A 190 9.65 7.09 11.23
N HIS A 191 9.16 7.41 12.44
CA HIS A 191 9.98 7.95 13.53
C HIS A 191 11.09 6.97 13.95
N GLN A 192 10.80 5.66 13.92
CA GLN A 192 11.76 4.62 14.29
C GLN A 192 12.84 4.38 13.23
N LEU A 193 12.68 4.93 12.02
CA LEU A 193 13.60 4.71 10.91
C LEU A 193 14.80 5.68 10.90
N GLY A 194 14.86 6.64 11.85
CA GLY A 194 15.98 7.57 12.00
C GLY A 194 16.22 8.48 10.79
N ILE A 195 15.22 8.64 9.93
CA ILE A 195 15.31 9.48 8.73
C ILE A 195 15.29 10.93 9.21
N LYS A 196 16.44 11.61 9.13
CA LYS A 196 16.51 13.06 9.35
C LYS A 196 15.49 13.74 8.43
N SER A 197 14.70 14.64 8.97
CA SER A 197 13.81 15.51 8.21
C SER A 197 14.66 16.26 7.18
N LEU A 198 14.66 15.78 5.93
CA LEU A 198 15.17 16.55 4.82
C LEU A 198 14.10 17.60 4.54
N GLU A 199 14.50 18.87 4.53
CA GLU A 199 13.65 19.96 4.08
C GLU A 199 13.13 19.61 2.68
N ALA A 200 11.81 19.73 2.49
CA ALA A 200 11.19 19.42 1.21
C ALA A 200 11.66 20.46 0.18
N GLU A 201 12.58 20.07 -0.71
CA GLU A 201 12.85 20.81 -1.93
C GLU A 201 11.64 20.66 -2.87
N GLY A 202 10.64 21.53 -2.67
CA GLY A 202 9.37 21.53 -3.41
C GLY A 202 8.16 21.62 -2.48
N GLY A 203 7.08 22.25 -2.96
CA GLY A 203 5.84 22.40 -2.19
C GLY A 203 5.30 21.06 -1.69
N GLU A 204 4.62 21.08 -0.54
CA GLU A 204 4.12 19.86 0.11
C GLU A 204 2.91 19.30 -0.64
N ASN A 205 2.95 18.01 -0.96
CA ASN A 205 1.80 17.31 -1.52
C ASN A 205 0.64 17.32 -0.53
N LEU A 206 -0.58 17.43 -1.06
CA LEU A 206 -1.80 17.44 -0.27
C LEU A 206 -2.46 16.08 -0.29
N VAL A 207 -2.83 15.56 0.88
CA VAL A 207 -3.60 14.32 1.03
C VAL A 207 -4.99 14.66 1.54
N ILE A 208 -6.00 14.37 0.73
CA ILE A 208 -7.40 14.58 1.05
C ILE A 208 -8.05 13.22 1.33
N THR A 209 -8.64 13.06 2.50
CA THR A 209 -9.36 11.85 2.89
C THR A 209 -10.84 12.15 3.08
N PHE A 210 -11.68 11.46 2.31
CA PHE A 210 -13.12 11.43 2.50
C PHE A 210 -13.53 10.18 3.27
N SER A 211 -14.38 10.35 4.26
CA SER A 211 -14.97 9.25 5.05
C SER A 211 -16.47 9.43 5.14
N LYS A 212 -17.23 8.37 4.87
CA LYS A 212 -18.69 8.35 5.04
C LYS A 212 -19.14 6.96 5.45
N HIS A 213 -20.09 6.89 6.36
CA HIS A 213 -20.79 5.64 6.63
C HIS A 213 -21.95 5.51 5.65
N VAL A 214 -21.95 4.42 4.88
CA VAL A 214 -23.03 4.09 3.93
C VAL A 214 -23.81 2.92 4.52
N ARG A 215 -25.14 3.03 4.49
CA ARG A 215 -26.02 1.93 4.88
C ARG A 215 -26.27 1.03 3.68
N ASP A 216 -26.03 -0.26 3.86
CA ASP A 216 -26.41 -1.32 2.92
C ASP A 216 -27.27 -2.34 3.68
N GLY A 217 -28.57 -2.29 3.45
CA GLY A 217 -29.57 -3.03 4.24
C GLY A 217 -29.49 -2.70 5.74
N ALA A 218 -29.23 -3.71 6.56
CA ALA A 218 -29.10 -3.58 8.01
C ALA A 218 -27.67 -3.21 8.48
N LEU A 219 -26.68 -3.22 7.58
CA LEU A 219 -25.28 -3.01 7.91
C LEU A 219 -24.85 -1.58 7.57
N GLN A 220 -23.98 -1.01 8.41
CA GLN A 220 -23.40 0.31 8.22
C GLN A 220 -21.90 0.14 7.98
N HIS A 221 -21.46 0.42 6.75
CA HIS A 221 -20.08 0.24 6.33
C HIS A 221 -19.38 1.59 6.13
N PRO A 222 -18.15 1.77 6.66
CA PRO A 222 -17.39 2.98 6.42
C PRO A 222 -16.70 2.91 5.05
N HIS A 223 -17.05 3.82 4.15
CA HIS A 223 -16.36 4.03 2.89
C HIS A 223 -15.29 5.10 3.05
N PHE A 224 -14.13 4.85 2.46
CA PHE A 224 -13.01 5.79 2.47
C PHE A 224 -12.54 6.07 1.04
N ALA A 225 -12.26 7.34 0.75
CA ALA A 225 -11.53 7.75 -0.45
C ALA A 225 -10.32 8.58 -0.02
N ARG A 226 -9.13 8.23 -0.51
CA ARG A 226 -7.91 8.97 -0.23
C ARG A 226 -7.29 9.43 -1.54
N LEU A 227 -7.12 10.74 -1.67
CA LEU A 227 -6.58 11.40 -2.83
C LEU A 227 -5.26 12.08 -2.47
N THR A 228 -4.21 11.84 -3.25
CA THR A 228 -2.93 12.55 -3.14
C THR A 228 -2.79 13.48 -4.33
N LEU A 229 -2.54 14.76 -4.05
CA LEU A 229 -2.41 15.83 -5.02
C LEU A 229 -1.00 16.42 -4.95
N ASP A 230 -0.47 16.82 -6.10
CA ASP A 230 0.76 17.61 -6.15
C ASP A 230 0.48 19.09 -5.80
N PRO A 231 1.51 19.94 -5.63
CA PRO A 231 1.33 21.35 -5.33
C PRO A 231 0.58 22.15 -6.42
N THR A 232 0.47 21.61 -7.64
CA THR A 232 -0.29 22.21 -8.75
C THR A 232 -1.77 21.79 -8.75
N GLY A 233 -2.14 20.86 -7.86
CA GLY A 233 -3.48 20.30 -7.75
C GLY A 233 -3.78 19.15 -8.72
N LYS A 234 -2.76 18.59 -9.36
CA LYS A 234 -2.90 17.38 -10.18
C LYS A 234 -3.02 16.16 -9.28
N VAL A 235 -3.93 15.26 -9.64
CA VAL A 235 -4.08 13.97 -8.95
C VAL A 235 -2.87 13.08 -9.25
N LEU A 236 -2.12 12.75 -8.19
CA LEU A 236 -1.04 11.78 -8.24
C LEU A 236 -1.55 10.36 -7.97
N LYS A 237 -2.49 10.22 -7.03
CA LYS A 237 -2.97 8.91 -6.57
C LYS A 237 -4.39 8.99 -6.01
N LEU A 238 -5.18 7.95 -6.24
CA LEU A 238 -6.49 7.76 -5.63
C LEU A 238 -6.60 6.31 -5.13
N ALA A 239 -6.93 6.15 -3.85
CA ALA A 239 -7.26 4.88 -3.24
C ALA A 239 -8.67 4.91 -2.65
N VAL A 240 -9.37 3.79 -2.76
CA VAL A 240 -10.77 3.66 -2.36
C VAL A 240 -10.96 2.38 -1.55
N SER A 241 -11.78 2.46 -0.50
CA SER A 241 -12.28 1.32 0.27
C SER A 241 -13.81 1.39 0.28
N ARG A 242 -14.45 0.26 -0.03
CA ARG A 242 -15.90 0.05 0.00
C ARG A 242 -16.22 -1.02 1.04
#